data_AF-A0A3D5IZK0-F1
#
_entry.id   AF-A0A3D5IZK0-F1
#
_cell.length_a   1.000
_cell.length_b   1.000
_cell.length_c   1.000
_cell.angle_alpha   90.00
_cell.angle_beta   90.00
_cell.angle_gamma   90.00
#
_symmetry.space_group_name_H-M   'P 1'
#
loop_
_entity.id
_entity.type
_entity.pdbx_description
1 polymer ?
#
loop_
_entity_poly.entity_id
_entity_poly.type
_entity_poly.pdbx_seq_one_letter_code
_entity_poly.pdbx_strand_id
1 'polypeptide(L)'
;GVGLRYTYTNLDNEEGSVHGIGIAPTIQRYFPIFNKLAFNLKGSIEYFHKKIPYSGGEDAIYKRYSANIRPGFSYLIHKRFAFEVNTGLLRYAKIKEEGEGRT
;
A
#
# COMPACT_ATOMS: atom_id res chain seq x y z
N GLY A 1 -9.47 9.63 11.90
CA GLY A 1 -9.78 9.79 10.47
C GLY A 1 -9.92 8.42 9.84
N VAL A 2 -10.82 8.28 8.89
CA VAL A 2 -10.97 7.08 8.05
C VAL A 2 -10.73 7.48 6.60
N GLY A 3 -10.22 6.55 5.81
CA GLY A 3 -9.98 6.80 4.39
C GLY A 3 -9.78 5.50 3.62
N LEU A 4 -9.74 5.60 2.30
CA LEU A 4 -9.55 4.47 1.41
C LEU A 4 -8.39 4.78 0.47
N ARG A 5 -7.37 3.92 0.45
CA ARG A 5 -6.24 4.03 -0.47
C ARG A 5 -6.46 3.10 -1.65
N TYR A 6 -6.25 3.62 -2.85
CA TYR A 6 -6.12 2.83 -4.07
C TYR A 6 -4.66 2.85 -4.53
N THR A 7 -4.22 1.77 -5.15
CA THR A 7 -2.87 1.66 -5.69
C THR A 7 -2.98 1.03 -7.06
N TYR A 8 -2.32 1.64 -8.04
CA TYR A 8 -2.16 1.09 -9.37
C TYR A 8 -0.67 0.96 -9.65
N THR A 9 -0.27 -0.14 -10.28
CA THR A 9 1.11 -0.38 -10.71
C THR A 9 1.07 -0.79 -12.17
N ASN A 10 1.87 -0.12 -12.98
CA ASN A 10 2.13 -0.48 -14.36
C ASN A 10 3.65 -0.44 -14.54
N LEU A 11 4.22 -1.54 -15.00
CA LEU A 11 5.64 -1.71 -15.30
C LEU A 11 5.73 -2.42 -16.65
N ASP A 12 6.16 -1.70 -17.67
CA ASP A 12 6.43 -2.25 -18.99
C ASP A 12 7.90 -2.70 -19.06
N ASN A 13 8.13 -3.97 -19.36
CA ASN A 13 9.45 -4.54 -19.60
C ASN A 13 9.49 -5.21 -20.99
N GLU A 14 10.70 -5.53 -21.47
CA GLU A 14 10.90 -6.23 -22.77
C GLU A 14 10.14 -7.57 -22.86
N GLU A 15 9.86 -8.20 -21.71
CA GLU A 15 9.15 -9.48 -21.59
C GLU A 15 7.62 -9.33 -21.39
N GLY A 16 7.11 -8.09 -21.28
CA GLY A 16 5.68 -7.78 -21.16
C GLY A 16 5.33 -6.74 -20.08
N SER A 17 4.04 -6.40 -20.01
CA SER A 17 3.48 -5.40 -19.09
C SER A 17 2.95 -6.04 -17.79
N VAL A 18 3.49 -5.62 -16.65
CA VAL A 18 3.03 -5.99 -15.32
C VAL A 18 1.95 -5.01 -14.85
N HIS A 19 0.76 -5.52 -14.55
CA HIS A 19 -0.35 -4.71 -14.03
C HIS A 19 -0.72 -5.12 -12.61
N GLY A 20 -0.89 -4.13 -11.72
CA GLY A 20 -1.32 -4.35 -10.35
C GLY A 20 -2.36 -3.34 -9.88
N ILE A 21 -3.32 -3.82 -9.10
CA ILE A 21 -4.34 -3.01 -8.43
C ILE A 21 -4.36 -3.34 -6.94
N GLY A 22 -4.58 -2.33 -6.11
CA GLY A 22 -4.70 -2.48 -4.68
C GLY A 22 -5.74 -1.57 -4.08
N ILE A 23 -6.34 -2.05 -3.00
CA ILE A 23 -7.27 -1.31 -2.18
C ILE A 23 -6.91 -1.52 -0.71
N ALA A 24 -6.94 -0.44 0.07
CA ALA A 24 -6.63 -0.50 1.47
C ALA A 24 -7.50 0.49 2.27
N PRO A 25 -8.57 0.04 2.95
CA PRO A 25 -9.18 0.84 4.00
C PRO A 25 -8.13 1.21 5.04
N THR A 26 -8.19 2.47 5.47
CA THR A 26 -7.21 3.07 6.37
C THR A 26 -7.92 3.74 7.54
N ILE A 27 -7.32 3.62 8.71
CA ILE A 27 -7.67 4.37 9.90
C ILE A 27 -6.45 5.14 10.37
N GLN A 28 -6.64 6.38 10.77
CA GLN A 28 -5.56 7.24 11.24
C GLN A 28 -5.98 7.93 12.53
N ARG A 29 -5.11 7.84 13.54
CA ARG A 29 -5.26 8.55 14.81
C ARG A 29 -4.17 9.61 14.92
N TYR A 30 -4.55 10.80 15.36
CA TYR A 30 -3.64 11.91 15.62
C TYR A 30 -3.52 12.12 17.13
N PHE A 31 -2.29 12.33 17.58
CA PHE A 31 -1.91 12.62 18.94
C PHE A 31 -1.24 14.01 18.93
N PRO A 32 -1.96 15.06 19.32
CA PRO A 32 -1.43 16.42 19.32
C PRO A 32 -0.18 16.51 20.21
N ILE A 33 0.89 17.09 19.69
CA ILE A 33 2.12 17.41 20.46
C ILE A 33 2.18 18.91 20.71
N PHE A 34 1.95 19.71 19.66
CA PHE A 34 1.87 21.17 19.70
C PHE A 34 0.70 21.66 18.83
N ASN A 35 0.40 22.95 18.88
CA ASN A 35 -0.74 23.57 18.17
C ASN A 35 -0.82 23.27 16.66
N LYS A 36 0.31 22.97 16.01
CA LYS A 36 0.37 22.62 14.58
C LYS A 36 1.01 21.27 14.30
N LEU A 37 1.56 20.58 15.31
CA LEU A 37 2.29 19.33 15.13
C LEU A 37 1.60 18.20 15.89
N ALA A 38 1.34 17.09 15.20
CA ALA A 38 0.79 15.88 15.81
C ALA A 38 1.63 14.67 15.41
N PHE A 39 1.89 13.78 16.37
CA PHE A 39 2.24 12.40 16.02
C PHE A 39 0.99 11.74 15.45
N ASN A 40 1.14 10.91 14.42
CA ASN A 40 0.05 10.16 13.85
C ASN A 40 0.40 8.67 13.74
N LEU A 41 -0.62 7.83 13.89
CA LEU A 41 -0.51 6.41 13.70
C LEU A 41 -1.58 5.97 12.69
N LYS A 42 -1.14 5.40 11.58
CA LYS A 42 -1.98 4.96 10.47
C LYS A 42 -1.99 3.45 10.38
N GLY A 43 -3.17 2.85 10.52
CA GLY A 43 -3.42 1.44 10.30
C GLY A 43 -4.10 1.21 8.95
N SER A 44 -3.81 0.10 8.28
CA SER A 44 -4.58 -0.33 7.10
C SER A 44 -4.56 -1.84 6.89
N ILE A 45 -5.67 -2.36 6.37
CA ILE A 45 -5.74 -3.71 5.79
C ILE A 45 -5.74 -3.54 4.28
N GLU A 46 -4.80 -4.17 3.59
CA GLU A 46 -4.59 -4.03 2.15
C GLU A 46 -4.84 -5.36 1.45
N TYR A 47 -5.57 -5.30 0.34
CA TYR A 47 -5.55 -6.32 -0.71
C TYR A 47 -4.85 -5.74 -1.94
N PHE A 48 -3.94 -6.51 -2.53
CA PHE A 48 -3.23 -6.16 -3.75
C PHE A 48 -3.21 -7.37 -4.70
N HIS A 49 -3.57 -7.15 -5.95
CA HIS A 49 -3.56 -8.14 -7.02
C HIS A 49 -2.63 -7.66 -8.13
N LYS A 50 -1.74 -8.52 -8.59
CA LYS A 50 -0.79 -8.23 -9.66
C LYS A 50 -0.69 -9.41 -10.63
N LYS A 51 -0.69 -9.12 -11.92
CA LYS A 51 -0.40 -10.08 -12.99
C LYS A 51 1.01 -9.81 -13.53
N ILE A 52 1.82 -10.86 -13.65
CA ILE A 52 3.14 -10.80 -14.28
C ILE A 52 3.09 -11.70 -15.51
N PRO A 53 3.28 -11.15 -16.72
CA PRO A 53 3.38 -11.97 -17.92
C PRO A 53 4.65 -12.81 -17.88
N TYR A 54 4.56 -14.05 -18.33
CA TYR A 54 5.69 -14.94 -18.56
C TYR A 54 5.82 -15.23 -20.05
N SER A 55 7.01 -15.00 -20.61
CA SER A 55 7.27 -15.31 -22.01
C SER A 55 7.18 -16.83 -22.24
N GLY A 56 6.19 -17.26 -23.03
CA GLY A 56 6.01 -18.67 -23.40
C GLY A 56 5.16 -19.52 -22.42
N GLY A 57 4.44 -18.91 -21.47
CA GLY A 57 3.61 -19.62 -20.49
C GLY A 57 2.36 -18.85 -20.05
N GLU A 58 1.65 -19.37 -19.04
CA GLU A 58 0.54 -18.65 -18.39
C GLU A 58 1.07 -17.52 -17.48
N ASP A 59 0.30 -16.44 -17.38
CA ASP A 59 0.59 -15.32 -16.48
C ASP A 59 0.66 -15.78 -15.02
N ALA A 60 1.69 -15.33 -14.30
CA ALA A 60 1.75 -15.52 -12.86
C ALA A 60 0.85 -14.51 -12.14
N ILE A 61 -0.04 -15.01 -11.30
CA ILE A 61 -0.96 -14.20 -10.50
C ILE A 61 -0.43 -14.09 -9.07
N TYR A 62 -0.26 -12.85 -8.63
CA TYR A 62 0.14 -12.52 -7.27
C TYR A 62 -1.02 -11.84 -6.55
N LYS A 63 -1.39 -12.42 -5.41
CA LYS A 63 -2.38 -11.85 -4.48
C LYS A 63 -1.69 -11.61 -3.15
N ARG A 64 -1.77 -10.40 -2.61
CA ARG A 64 -1.20 -10.03 -1.32
C ARG A 64 -2.29 -9.47 -0.41
N TYR A 65 -2.37 -10.02 0.79
CA TYR A 65 -3.18 -9.50 1.89
C TYR A 65 -2.22 -8.99 2.96
N SER A 66 -2.37 -7.74 3.40
CA SER A 66 -1.45 -7.15 4.38
C SER A 66 -2.16 -6.38 5.48
N ALA A 67 -1.68 -6.53 6.72
CA ALA A 67 -1.98 -5.62 7.81
C ALA A 67 -0.77 -4.70 8.00
N ASN A 68 -1.04 -3.39 8.06
CA ASN A 68 -0.02 -2.36 8.02
C ASN A 68 -0.23 -1.38 9.19
N ILE A 69 0.87 -1.03 9.87
CA ILE A 69 0.93 0.03 10.87
C ILE A 69 2.07 0.97 10.48
N ARG A 70 1.76 2.26 10.41
CA ARG A 70 2.68 3.30 9.97
C ARG A 70 2.65 4.49 10.95
N PRO A 71 3.72 4.70 11.72
CA PRO A 71 3.89 5.91 12.50
C PRO A 71 4.35 7.07 11.60
N GLY A 72 3.98 8.29 11.99
CA GLY A 72 4.35 9.51 11.29
C GLY A 72 4.12 10.77 12.12
N PHE A 73 4.44 11.90 11.52
CA PHE A 73 4.14 13.22 12.06
C PHE A 73 3.35 14.02 11.03
N SER A 74 2.41 14.83 11.51
CA SER A 74 1.62 15.74 10.69
C SER A 74 1.81 17.17 11.18
N TYR A 75 2.13 18.07 10.25
CA TYR A 75 2.27 19.49 10.51
C TYR A 75 1.22 20.29 9.74
N LEU A 76 0.37 21.02 10.45
CA LEU A 76 -0.68 21.86 9.88
C LEU A 76 -0.07 23.17 9.37
N ILE A 77 -0.01 23.33 8.04
CA ILE A 77 0.48 24.55 7.39
C ILE A 77 -0.63 25.62 7.43
N HIS A 78 -1.85 25.18 7.10
CA HIS A 78 -3.06 26.00 7.05
C HIS A 78 -4.24 25.15 7.52
N LYS A 79 -5.38 25.77 7.87
CA LYS A 79 -6.62 25.08 8.27
C LYS A 79 -7.13 24.00 7.29
N ARG A 80 -6.59 23.92 6.07
CA ARG A 80 -6.99 22.98 5.01
C ARG A 80 -5.84 22.10 4.49
N PHE A 81 -4.61 22.40 4.87
CA PHE A 81 -3.41 21.75 4.33
C PHE A 81 -2.48 21.34 5.46
N ALA A 82 -2.05 20.08 5.43
CA ALA A 82 -1.06 19.54 6.36
C ALA A 82 0.00 18.78 5.57
N PHE A 83 1.26 18.92 6.00
CA PHE A 83 2.32 18.01 5.61
C PHE A 83 2.27 16.76 6.49
N GLU A 84 2.47 15.59 5.90
CA GLU A 84 2.61 14.33 6.61
C GLU A 84 3.95 13.70 6.26
N VAL A 85 4.76 13.42 7.29
CA VAL A 85 6.01 12.67 7.16
C VAL A 85 5.79 11.32 7.83
N ASN A 86 6.11 10.23 7.14
CA ASN A 86 5.94 8.87 7.64
C ASN A 86 7.32 8.25 7.89
N THR A 87 7.53 7.67 9.07
CA THR A 87 8.85 7.18 9.51
C THR A 87 9.01 5.67 9.34
N GLY A 88 8.33 5.07 8.34
CA GLY A 88 8.48 3.67 7.99
C GLY A 88 7.15 2.93 7.86
N LEU A 89 7.21 1.60 7.98
CA LEU A 89 6.04 0.74 7.90
C LEU A 89 6.33 -0.59 8.60
N LEU A 90 5.53 -0.93 9.59
CA LEU A 90 5.41 -2.30 10.06
C LEU A 90 4.32 -3.00 9.25
N ARG A 91 4.66 -4.10 8.58
CA ARG A 91 3.74 -4.84 7.72
C ARG A 91 3.81 -6.32 8.04
N TYR A 92 2.65 -6.92 8.26
CA TYR A 92 2.45 -8.34 8.13
C TYR A 92 1.78 -8.60 6.78
N ALA A 93 2.35 -9.48 5.96
CA ALA A 93 1.83 -9.77 4.62
C ALA A 93 1.77 -11.27 4.37
N LYS A 94 0.63 -11.73 3.85
CA LYS A 94 0.48 -13.06 3.25
C LYS A 94 0.44 -12.90 1.75
N ILE A 95 1.37 -13.55 1.06
CA ILE A 95 1.47 -13.58 -0.38
C ILE A 95 0.99 -14.95 -0.85
N LYS A 96 0.09 -14.96 -1.83
CA LYS A 96 -0.27 -16.13 -2.60
C LYS A 96 0.18 -15.90 -4.03
N GLU A 97 0.94 -16.85 -4.54
CA GLU A 97 1.37 -16.92 -5.93
C GLU A 97 0.65 -18.10 -6.55
N GLU A 98 -0.08 -17.84 -7.62
CA GLU A 98 -0.73 -18.84 -8.44
C GLU A 98 -0.12 -18.75 -9.84
N GLY A 99 0.58 -19.80 -10.22
CA GLY A 99 1.06 -20.08 -11.56
C GLY A 99 1.26 -21.58 -11.64
N GLU A 100 0.70 -22.25 -12.65
CA GLU A 100 0.96 -23.67 -12.87
C GLU A 100 2.43 -23.87 -13.24
N GLY A 101 3.23 -24.26 -12.26
CA GLY A 101 4.47 -24.97 -12.53
C GLY A 101 4.11 -26.32 -13.13
N ARG A 102 4.13 -26.44 -14.45
CA ARG A 102 4.17 -27.75 -15.09
C ARG A 102 5.51 -28.41 -14.72
N THR A 103 5.39 -29.57 -14.08
CA THR A 103 6.38 -30.65 -14.05
C THR A 103 7.03 -30.88 -15.41
#